data_AF-A0A3L8DWV8-F1
#
_entry.id   AF-A0A3L8DWV8-F1
#
_cell.length_a   1.000
_cell.length_b   1.000
_cell.length_c   1.000
_cell.angle_alpha   90.00
_cell.angle_beta   90.00
_cell.angle_gamma   90.00
#
_symmetry.space_group_name_H-M   'P 1'
#
loop_
_entity.id
_entity.type
_entity.pdbx_description
1 polymer ?
#
loop_
_entity_poly.entity_id
_entity_poly.type
_entity_poly.pdbx_seq_one_letter_code
_entity_poly.pdbx_strand_id
1 'polypeptide(L)'
;MVMFIERGIRGGLSQCSHRYAQANNKYMQLYDPSKPSSYLMYFDVNNLYGWAMCQPLPYADFRWVNDISNFNVNVIAPDSPKGYVLEVDLEYPRHLHDAHADLPFCPMRDKPPGNRQDKLLATLHDKKQYVIHYRNLQQWQQLKTILRKIYIN
;
A
#
# COMPACT_ATOMS: atom_id res chain seq x y z
N MET A 1 -7.05 11.30 -19.05
CA MET A 1 -7.66 11.01 -17.73
C MET A 1 -7.88 9.52 -17.51
N VAL A 2 -8.60 8.81 -18.39
CA VAL A 2 -8.81 7.34 -18.26
C VAL A 2 -7.50 6.58 -18.08
N MET A 3 -6.53 6.76 -19.00
CA MET A 3 -5.21 6.13 -18.90
C MET A 3 -4.47 6.43 -17.59
N PHE A 4 -4.65 7.62 -17.02
CA PHE A 4 -4.04 8.01 -15.75
C PHE A 4 -4.63 7.21 -14.59
N ILE A 5 -5.96 7.07 -14.56
CA ILE A 5 -6.67 6.26 -13.57
C ILE A 5 -6.32 4.78 -13.72
N GLU A 6 -6.34 4.23 -14.95
CA GLU A 6 -5.97 2.83 -15.21
C GLU A 6 -4.55 2.52 -14.76
N ARG A 7 -3.60 3.44 -15.01
CA ARG A 7 -2.23 3.33 -14.51
C ARG A 7 -2.16 3.38 -12.98
N GLY A 8 -3.20 3.79 -12.27
CA GLY A 8 -3.32 3.74 -10.80
C GLY A 8 -4.04 2.50 -10.26
N ILE A 9 -4.76 1.73 -11.09
CA ILE A 9 -5.50 0.55 -10.65
C ILE A 9 -4.55 -0.58 -10.28
N ARG A 10 -4.73 -1.17 -9.10
CA ARG A 10 -3.98 -2.33 -8.60
C ARG A 10 -4.97 -3.42 -8.18
N GLY A 11 -4.60 -4.67 -8.37
CA GLY A 11 -5.37 -5.83 -7.91
C GLY A 11 -5.09 -6.18 -6.44
N GLY A 12 -5.55 -7.35 -6.02
CA GLY A 12 -5.20 -7.91 -4.71
C GLY A 12 -3.71 -8.21 -4.59
N LEU A 13 -3.11 -7.83 -3.47
CA LEU A 13 -1.72 -8.16 -3.15
C LEU A 13 -1.64 -9.59 -2.61
N SER A 14 -0.81 -10.41 -3.25
CA SER A 14 -0.45 -11.74 -2.77
C SER A 14 1.05 -11.76 -2.50
N GLN A 15 1.43 -11.87 -1.23
CA GLN A 15 2.81 -11.79 -0.79
C GLN A 15 3.12 -12.91 0.21
N CYS A 16 4.34 -13.44 0.14
CA CYS A 16 4.90 -14.38 1.11
C CYS A 16 6.27 -13.85 1.54
N SER A 17 6.33 -13.27 2.75
CA SER A 17 7.53 -12.59 3.28
C SER A 17 8.46 -13.56 3.99
N HIS A 18 7.90 -14.63 4.59
CA HIS A 18 8.65 -15.72 5.20
C HIS A 18 8.27 -17.06 4.56
N ARG A 19 9.28 -17.80 4.07
CA ARG A 19 9.08 -19.09 3.38
C ARG A 19 8.55 -20.20 4.32
N TYR A 20 8.93 -20.15 5.58
CA TYR A 20 8.58 -21.17 6.57
C TYR A 20 8.43 -20.54 7.94
N ALA A 21 7.38 -20.93 8.65
CA ALA A 21 7.16 -20.61 10.05
C ALA A 21 6.54 -21.84 10.73
N GLN A 22 6.98 -22.12 11.96
CA GLN A 22 6.46 -23.21 12.77
C GLN A 22 6.17 -22.69 14.17
N ALA A 23 4.96 -22.98 14.66
CA ALA A 23 4.59 -22.64 16.02
C ALA A 23 5.35 -23.55 17.02
N ASN A 24 5.83 -22.97 18.11
CA ASN A 24 6.38 -23.67 19.26
C ASN A 24 5.50 -23.40 20.47
N ASN A 25 4.47 -24.19 20.70
CA ASN A 25 3.64 -24.04 21.89
C ASN A 25 3.17 -25.41 22.39
N LYS A 26 2.70 -25.45 23.64
CA LYS A 26 2.34 -26.68 24.36
C LYS A 26 1.30 -27.58 23.66
N TYR A 27 0.60 -27.06 22.64
CA TYR A 27 -0.38 -27.83 21.87
C TYR A 27 0.25 -28.55 20.66
N MET A 28 1.51 -28.28 20.31
CA MET A 28 2.20 -28.86 19.17
C MET A 28 2.90 -30.18 19.55
N GLN A 29 2.92 -31.16 18.64
CA GLN A 29 3.57 -32.46 18.87
C GLN A 29 5.09 -32.35 19.08
N LEU A 30 5.74 -31.39 18.42
CA LEU A 30 7.18 -31.14 18.49
C LEU A 30 7.53 -29.97 19.42
N TYR A 31 6.71 -29.73 20.46
CA TYR A 31 6.93 -28.63 21.40
C TYR A 31 8.27 -28.79 22.15
N ASP A 32 9.07 -27.73 22.13
CA ASP A 32 10.34 -27.64 22.83
C ASP A 32 10.23 -26.60 23.96
N PRO A 33 10.17 -27.03 25.24
CA PRO A 33 10.05 -26.14 26.39
C PRO A 33 11.30 -25.27 26.63
N SER A 34 12.43 -25.58 25.99
CA SER A 34 13.65 -24.76 26.07
C SER A 34 13.60 -23.53 25.15
N LYS A 35 12.67 -23.49 24.21
CA LYS A 35 12.49 -22.38 23.25
C LYS A 35 11.32 -21.47 23.67
N PRO A 36 11.34 -20.19 23.28
CA PRO A 36 10.21 -19.28 23.49
C PRO A 36 8.92 -19.84 22.88
N SER A 37 7.79 -19.59 23.54
CA SER A 37 6.49 -19.99 23.00
C SER A 37 6.10 -19.11 21.82
N SER A 38 5.69 -19.72 20.71
CA SER A 38 5.18 -19.02 19.52
C SER A 38 3.89 -19.65 19.01
N TYR A 39 3.03 -18.80 18.45
CA TYR A 39 1.74 -19.15 17.87
C TYR A 39 1.67 -18.57 16.45
N LEU A 40 0.96 -19.28 15.58
CA LEU A 40 0.60 -18.76 14.25
C LEU A 40 -0.85 -18.31 14.32
N MET A 41 -1.12 -17.14 13.75
CA MET A 41 -2.46 -16.57 13.70
C MET A 41 -2.87 -16.38 12.24
N TYR A 42 -4.10 -16.74 11.93
CA TYR A 42 -4.71 -16.53 10.63
C TYR A 42 -5.83 -15.49 10.77
N PHE A 43 -5.73 -14.44 9.98
CA PHE A 43 -6.75 -13.40 9.90
C PHE A 43 -7.39 -13.44 8.52
N ASP A 44 -8.72 -13.42 8.49
CA ASP A 44 -9.50 -13.29 7.26
C ASP A 44 -10.52 -12.17 7.45
N VAL A 45 -10.60 -11.28 6.47
CA VAL A 45 -11.53 -10.15 6.50
C VAL A 45 -12.80 -10.53 5.76
N ASN A 46 -13.90 -10.67 6.50
CA ASN A 46 -15.21 -10.96 5.95
C ASN A 46 -15.65 -9.85 4.96
N ASN A 47 -15.86 -10.22 3.69
CA ASN A 47 -16.34 -9.33 2.64
C ASN A 47 -15.50 -8.05 2.44
N LEU A 48 -14.18 -8.22 2.26
CA LEU A 48 -13.23 -7.12 2.08
C LEU A 48 -13.66 -6.09 1.01
N TYR A 49 -14.04 -6.54 -0.19
CA TYR A 49 -14.47 -5.62 -1.25
C TYR A 49 -15.82 -4.96 -0.96
N GLY A 50 -16.77 -5.67 -0.32
CA GLY A 50 -18.04 -5.07 0.08
C GLY A 50 -17.84 -3.96 1.10
N TRP A 51 -16.95 -4.14 2.08
CA TRP A 51 -16.57 -3.08 3.00
C TRP A 51 -15.95 -1.87 2.27
N ALA A 52 -15.08 -2.12 1.29
CA ALA A 52 -14.49 -1.06 0.47
C ALA A 52 -15.54 -0.31 -0.38
N MET A 53 -16.57 -1.01 -0.87
CA MET A 53 -17.68 -0.43 -1.62
C MET A 53 -18.61 0.43 -0.74
N CYS A 54 -18.60 0.25 0.57
CA CYS A 54 -19.31 1.14 1.51
C CYS A 54 -18.56 2.44 1.80
N GLN A 55 -17.34 2.61 1.30
CA GLN A 55 -16.57 3.84 1.44
C GLN A 55 -17.01 4.88 0.39
N PRO A 56 -16.72 6.18 0.59
CA PRO A 56 -16.89 7.18 -0.46
C PRO A 56 -16.06 6.83 -1.71
N LEU A 57 -16.73 6.65 -2.85
CA LEU A 57 -16.12 6.28 -4.14
C LEU A 57 -16.29 7.40 -5.17
N PRO A 58 -15.27 7.67 -6.01
CA PRO A 58 -15.40 8.63 -7.10
C PRO A 58 -16.34 8.08 -8.18
N TYR A 59 -17.31 8.89 -8.62
CA TYR A 59 -18.30 8.46 -9.61
C TYR A 59 -18.54 9.46 -10.76
N ALA A 60 -18.26 10.75 -10.58
CA ALA A 60 -18.51 11.79 -11.58
C ALA A 60 -17.59 13.02 -11.42
N ASP A 61 -17.73 13.99 -12.32
CA ASP A 61 -17.09 15.33 -12.28
C ASP A 61 -15.56 15.33 -12.20
N PHE A 62 -14.95 14.33 -12.84
CA PHE A 62 -13.50 14.24 -12.94
C PHE A 62 -12.93 15.39 -13.77
N ARG A 63 -11.93 16.09 -13.19
CA ARG A 63 -11.22 17.20 -13.82
C ARG A 63 -9.77 17.22 -13.38
N TRP A 64 -8.90 17.72 -14.26
CA TRP A 64 -7.52 18.05 -13.91
C TRP A 64 -7.48 19.29 -13.03
N VAL A 65 -6.52 19.31 -12.11
CA VAL A 65 -6.26 20.46 -11.23
C VAL A 65 -5.05 21.20 -11.79
N ASN A 66 -5.26 22.42 -12.29
CA ASN A 66 -4.22 23.18 -12.98
C ASN A 66 -3.28 23.94 -12.03
N ASP A 67 -3.74 24.29 -10.82
CA ASP A 67 -2.93 24.97 -9.81
C ASP A 67 -2.85 24.11 -8.55
N ILE A 68 -1.62 23.70 -8.24
CA ILE A 68 -1.28 22.84 -7.11
C ILE A 68 -0.36 23.53 -6.10
N SER A 69 -0.08 24.83 -6.29
CA SER A 69 0.87 25.60 -5.48
C SER A 69 0.54 25.55 -3.98
N ASN A 70 -0.74 25.55 -3.64
CA ASN A 70 -1.25 25.46 -2.26
C ASN A 70 -1.90 24.11 -1.94
N PHE A 71 -1.64 23.07 -2.74
CA PHE A 71 -2.26 21.78 -2.52
C PHE A 71 -1.63 21.07 -1.32
N ASN A 72 -2.45 20.80 -0.29
CA ASN A 72 -2.05 20.03 0.88
C ASN A 72 -2.97 18.82 1.04
N VAL A 73 -2.43 17.63 0.82
CA VAL A 73 -3.19 16.39 0.94
C VAL A 73 -3.64 16.12 2.38
N ASN A 74 -2.90 16.59 3.39
CA ASN A 74 -3.17 16.26 4.80
C ASN A 74 -4.40 16.96 5.37
N VAL A 75 -4.89 18.03 4.75
CA VAL A 75 -6.07 18.78 5.23
C VAL A 75 -7.38 18.26 4.64
N ILE A 76 -7.32 17.28 3.75
CA ILE A 76 -8.48 16.70 3.09
C ILE A 76 -9.08 15.63 4.00
N ALA A 77 -10.32 15.81 4.43
CA ALA A 77 -11.01 14.81 5.25
C ALA A 77 -11.23 13.49 4.45
N PRO A 78 -11.13 12.30 5.09
CA PRO A 78 -11.33 11.01 4.40
C PRO A 78 -12.72 10.82 3.78
N ASP A 79 -13.72 11.56 4.26
CA ASP A 79 -15.11 11.61 3.82
C ASP A 79 -15.44 12.88 3.02
N SER A 80 -14.40 13.63 2.60
CA SER A 80 -14.57 14.81 1.76
C SER A 80 -15.40 14.47 0.51
N PRO A 81 -16.37 15.33 0.13
CA PRO A 81 -17.16 15.14 -1.10
C PRO A 81 -16.30 15.24 -2.37
N LYS A 82 -15.08 15.78 -2.26
CA LYS A 82 -14.10 15.84 -3.33
C LYS A 82 -12.89 14.98 -2.98
N GLY A 83 -12.58 14.03 -3.85
CA GLY A 83 -11.38 13.19 -3.78
C GLY A 83 -10.31 13.62 -4.80
N TYR A 84 -9.09 13.14 -4.58
CA TYR A 84 -7.94 13.43 -5.46
C TYR A 84 -7.16 12.14 -5.75
N VAL A 85 -6.68 12.03 -6.98
CA VAL A 85 -5.72 11.03 -7.42
C VAL A 85 -4.50 11.78 -7.92
N LEU A 86 -3.33 11.41 -7.44
CA LEU A 86 -2.08 12.14 -7.64
C LEU A 86 -1.06 11.25 -8.34
N GLU A 87 -0.25 11.83 -9.23
CA GLU A 87 1.07 11.29 -9.58
C GLU A 87 2.07 11.85 -8.58
N VAL A 88 2.90 11.01 -7.98
CA VAL A 88 3.89 11.42 -6.97
C VAL A 88 5.17 10.60 -7.07
N ASP A 89 6.27 11.19 -6.60
CA ASP A 89 7.49 10.45 -6.31
C ASP A 89 7.52 10.11 -4.81
N LEU A 90 7.69 8.83 -4.49
CA LEU A 90 7.72 8.34 -3.12
C LEU A 90 9.11 7.80 -2.80
N GLU A 91 9.77 8.39 -1.81
CA GLU A 91 11.02 7.85 -1.27
C GLU A 91 10.72 6.75 -0.24
N TYR A 92 11.51 5.68 -0.24
CA TYR A 92 11.43 4.61 0.74
C TYR A 92 12.65 4.64 1.68
N PRO A 93 12.54 5.31 2.84
CA PRO A 93 13.65 5.41 3.77
C PRO A 93 14.10 4.03 4.27
N ARG A 94 15.42 3.79 4.24
CA ARG A 94 16.02 2.53 4.68
C ARG A 94 15.67 2.14 6.12
N HIS A 95 15.54 3.12 7.01
CA HIS A 95 15.22 2.85 8.42
C HIS A 95 13.81 2.25 8.63
N LEU A 96 12.94 2.28 7.61
CA LEU A 96 11.62 1.65 7.65
C LEU A 96 11.61 0.22 7.08
N HIS A 97 12.73 -0.26 6.53
CA HIS A 97 12.75 -1.53 5.80
C HIS A 97 12.42 -2.71 6.71
N ASP A 98 13.00 -2.77 7.91
CA ASP A 98 12.76 -3.87 8.84
C ASP A 98 11.30 -3.85 9.32
N ALA A 99 10.78 -2.68 9.66
CA ALA A 99 9.40 -2.51 10.12
C ALA A 99 8.36 -2.84 9.03
N HIS A 100 8.71 -2.66 7.75
CA HIS A 100 7.80 -2.85 6.63
C HIS A 100 8.13 -4.10 5.80
N ALA A 101 9.05 -4.96 6.26
CA ALA A 101 9.53 -6.12 5.51
C ALA A 101 8.38 -7.08 5.14
N ASP A 102 7.42 -7.24 6.05
CA ASP A 102 6.30 -8.15 5.86
C ASP A 102 5.24 -7.63 4.91
N LEU A 103 4.95 -6.32 4.94
CA LEU A 103 3.90 -5.70 4.13
C LEU A 103 4.31 -4.30 3.65
N PRO A 104 5.18 -4.20 2.62
CA PRO A 104 5.57 -2.91 2.05
C PRO A 104 4.38 -2.16 1.44
N PHE A 105 4.27 -0.87 1.77
CA PHE A 105 3.29 0.03 1.16
C PHE A 105 3.57 0.34 -0.31
N CYS A 106 2.53 0.83 -1.00
CA CYS A 106 2.57 1.34 -2.37
C CYS A 106 3.08 0.30 -3.39
N PRO A 107 2.42 -0.87 -3.50
CA PRO A 107 2.84 -1.89 -4.44
C PRO A 107 2.70 -1.42 -5.89
N MET A 108 3.65 -1.83 -6.74
CA MET A 108 3.74 -1.40 -8.14
C MET A 108 3.56 -2.59 -9.08
N ARG A 109 2.97 -2.34 -10.24
CA ARG A 109 2.89 -3.35 -11.30
C ARG A 109 4.21 -3.32 -12.06
N ASP A 110 4.98 -4.39 -11.95
CA ASP A 110 6.29 -4.52 -12.62
C ASP A 110 6.68 -5.99 -12.81
N LYS A 111 7.70 -6.24 -13.63
CA LYS A 111 8.20 -7.59 -13.93
C LYS A 111 9.24 -7.99 -12.89
N PRO A 112 8.99 -9.03 -12.07
CA PRO A 112 10.02 -9.53 -11.17
C PRO A 112 11.19 -10.13 -11.97
N PRO A 113 12.40 -10.17 -11.40
CA PRO A 113 13.57 -10.74 -12.06
C PRO A 113 13.30 -12.14 -12.61
N GLY A 114 13.61 -12.36 -13.89
CA GLY A 114 13.40 -13.65 -14.56
C GLY A 114 11.94 -13.95 -14.96
N ASN A 115 10.99 -13.02 -14.77
CA ASN A 115 9.60 -13.19 -15.20
C ASN A 115 9.27 -12.31 -16.41
N ARG A 116 8.43 -12.83 -17.31
CA ARG A 116 7.97 -12.10 -18.51
C ARG A 116 6.67 -11.32 -18.26
N GLN A 117 5.90 -11.72 -17.24
CA GLN A 117 4.61 -11.16 -16.89
C GLN A 117 4.75 -10.14 -15.77
N ASP A 118 3.96 -9.08 -15.86
CA ASP A 118 3.86 -8.13 -14.76
C ASP A 118 3.21 -8.80 -13.55
N LYS A 119 3.70 -8.47 -12.37
CA LYS A 119 3.07 -8.82 -11.10
C LYS A 119 2.89 -7.56 -10.27
N LEU A 120 1.99 -7.64 -9.29
CA LEU A 120 1.90 -6.63 -8.26
C LEU A 120 3.00 -6.89 -7.22
N LEU A 121 4.02 -6.03 -7.20
CA LEU A 121 5.20 -6.17 -6.36
C LEU A 121 5.13 -5.15 -5.22
N ALA A 122 5.13 -5.65 -3.98
CA ALA A 122 5.35 -4.85 -2.79
C ALA A 122 6.86 -4.77 -2.53
N THR A 123 7.50 -3.69 -3.02
CA THR A 123 8.94 -3.48 -2.88
C THR A 123 9.24 -2.33 -1.93
N LEU A 124 10.37 -2.42 -1.23
CA LEU A 124 10.92 -1.35 -0.38
C LEU A 124 11.73 -0.32 -1.18
N HIS A 125 11.54 -0.23 -2.50
CA HIS A 125 12.23 0.73 -3.35
C HIS A 125 11.45 2.05 -3.44
N ASP A 126 12.16 3.11 -3.81
CA ASP A 126 11.53 4.36 -4.23
C ASP A 126 10.54 4.10 -5.37
N LYS A 127 9.48 4.91 -5.42
CA LYS A 127 8.49 4.89 -6.49
C LYS A 127 8.57 6.21 -7.26
N LYS A 128 8.55 6.12 -8.58
CA LYS A 128 8.55 7.27 -9.48
C LYS A 128 7.24 7.33 -10.24
N GLN A 129 6.69 8.53 -10.41
CA GLN A 129 5.43 8.76 -11.14
C GLN A 129 4.30 7.83 -10.66
N TYR A 130 4.24 7.60 -9.36
CA TYR A 130 3.31 6.66 -8.74
C TYR A 130 1.93 7.29 -8.65
N VAL A 131 0.95 6.67 -9.30
CA VAL A 131 -0.46 7.11 -9.23
C VAL A 131 -1.09 6.57 -7.95
N ILE A 132 -1.57 7.47 -7.09
CA ILE A 132 -2.10 7.15 -5.76
C ILE A 132 -3.35 7.95 -5.43
N HIS A 133 -4.32 7.30 -4.77
CA HIS A 133 -5.46 7.98 -4.18
C HIS A 133 -5.04 8.75 -2.91
N TYR A 134 -5.60 9.94 -2.69
CA TYR A 134 -5.17 10.82 -1.59
C TYR A 134 -5.20 10.16 -0.21
N ARG A 135 -6.20 9.31 0.10
CA ARG A 135 -6.28 8.56 1.37
C ARG A 135 -5.10 7.61 1.56
N ASN A 136 -4.62 6.98 0.49
CA ASN A 136 -3.46 6.08 0.56
C ASN A 136 -2.17 6.88 0.71
N LEU A 137 -2.11 8.10 0.15
CA LEU A 137 -0.98 9.00 0.36
C LEU A 137 -0.93 9.53 1.81
N GLN A 138 -2.09 9.85 2.40
CA GLN A 138 -2.20 10.20 3.81
C GLN A 138 -1.76 9.04 4.72
N GLN A 139 -2.23 7.81 4.44
CA GLN A 139 -1.79 6.62 5.17
C GLN A 139 -0.27 6.44 5.08
N TRP A 140 0.28 6.59 3.87
CA TRP A 140 1.73 6.56 3.67
C TRP A 140 2.43 7.64 4.51
N GLN A 141 1.95 8.89 4.50
CA GLN A 141 2.54 9.99 5.28
C GLN A 141 2.54 9.72 6.78
N GLN A 142 1.41 9.23 7.31
CA GLN A 142 1.26 8.89 8.71
C GLN A 142 2.26 7.82 9.15
N LEU A 143 2.54 6.85 8.28
CA LEU A 143 3.43 5.72 8.56
C LEU A 143 4.90 5.97 8.19
N LYS A 144 5.23 7.15 7.64
CA LYS A 144 6.57 7.46 7.10
C LYS A 144 7.32 8.63 7.73
N THR A 145 6.69 9.43 8.58
CA THR A 145 7.27 10.66 9.18
C THR A 145 7.89 11.71 8.24
N ILE A 146 8.16 11.46 6.94
CA ILE A 146 8.77 12.43 6.00
C ILE A 146 8.30 12.18 4.55
N LEU A 147 7.82 13.24 3.87
CA LEU A 147 7.55 13.26 2.42
C LEU A 147 8.23 14.49 1.82
N ARG A 148 8.95 14.35 0.69
CA ARG A 148 9.74 15.47 0.12
C ARG A 148 9.19 16.12 -1.15
N LYS A 149 8.45 15.45 -2.05
CA LYS A 149 7.89 16.14 -3.24
C LYS A 149 6.63 15.48 -3.81
N ILE A 150 5.69 16.32 -4.24
CA ILE A 150 4.51 15.97 -5.04
C ILE A 150 4.77 16.51 -6.45
N TYR A 151 4.63 15.69 -7.48
CA TYR A 151 4.75 16.10 -8.89
C TYR A 151 3.46 15.72 -9.63
N ILE A 152 2.52 16.67 -9.74
CA ILE A 152 1.31 16.45 -10.54
C ILE A 152 1.58 17.04 -11.93
N ASN A 153 1.63 16.18 -12.96
CA ASN A 153 1.53 16.58 -14.36
C ASN A 153 0.07 16.70 -14.78
#